data_AF-A0A1V3XPU6-F1
#
_entry.id   AF-A0A1V3XPU6-F1
#
_cell.length_a   1.000
_cell.length_b   1.000
_cell.length_c   1.000
_cell.angle_alpha   90.00
_cell.angle_beta   90.00
_cell.angle_gamma   90.00
#
_symmetry.space_group_name_H-M   'P 1'
#
loop_
_entity.id
_entity.type
_entity.pdbx_description
1 polymer ?
#
loop_
_entity_poly.entity_id
_entity_poly.type
_entity_poly.pdbx_seq_one_letter_code
_entity_poly.pdbx_strand_id
1 'polypeptide(L)'
;MPARPAVTVVQALPKSERSELAIELATEAGADAFVAWQAARCVASWNGSRVDKGLRRWRSVARSAARQSRRAYIPPVDGPLSTAALTVRVRDEVARGAMVLALHESATARLAEVALAQANSLMLVIGPKAVSRRRRSTR
;
A
#
# COMPACT_ATOMS: atom_id res chain seq x y z
N MET A 1 15.66 -6.52 12.37
CA MET A 1 14.45 -7.33 12.09
C MET A 1 13.24 -6.46 12.40
N PRO A 2 12.16 -6.51 11.59
CA PRO A 2 10.94 -5.76 11.87
C PRO A 2 10.32 -6.10 13.22
N ALA A 3 9.51 -5.17 13.74
CA ALA A 3 8.59 -5.50 14.82
C ALA A 3 7.60 -6.60 14.35
N ARG A 4 7.12 -7.43 15.27
CA ARG A 4 6.13 -8.46 14.96
C ARG A 4 4.75 -8.03 15.45
N PRO A 5 3.69 -8.19 14.64
CA PRO A 5 3.71 -8.67 13.24
C PRO A 5 4.31 -7.64 12.27
N ALA A 6 5.01 -8.11 11.24
CA ALA A 6 5.53 -7.22 10.20
C ALA A 6 4.38 -6.69 9.33
N VAL A 7 4.37 -5.39 9.02
CA VAL A 7 3.29 -4.72 8.29
C VAL A 7 3.72 -4.33 6.88
N THR A 8 3.09 -4.91 5.87
CA THR A 8 3.26 -4.51 4.46
C THR A 8 2.10 -3.63 4.01
N VAL A 9 2.39 -2.45 3.46
CA VAL A 9 1.38 -1.55 2.90
C VAL A 9 1.35 -1.70 1.38
N VAL A 10 0.23 -2.18 0.85
CA VAL A 10 -0.06 -2.21 -0.58
C VAL A 10 -0.82 -0.95 -0.93
N GLN A 11 -0.21 -0.07 -1.72
CA GLN A 11 -0.77 1.23 -2.07
C GLN A 11 -1.13 1.28 -3.56
N ALA A 12 -2.42 1.46 -3.87
CA ALA A 12 -2.84 1.77 -5.23
C ALA A 12 -2.21 3.10 -5.68
N LEU A 13 -1.58 3.11 -6.85
CA LEU A 13 -0.90 4.28 -7.41
C LEU A 13 -1.87 5.47 -7.56
N PRO A 14 -1.72 6.57 -6.79
CA PRO A 14 -2.60 7.73 -6.91
C PRO A 14 -2.13 8.67 -8.02
N LYS A 15 -3.01 9.60 -8.42
CA LYS A 15 -2.75 10.59 -9.48
C LYS A 15 -1.74 11.71 -9.11
N SER A 16 -1.32 11.84 -7.85
CA SER A 16 -0.65 13.06 -7.36
C SER A 16 0.52 12.79 -6.41
N GLU A 17 1.22 13.88 -6.05
CA GLU A 17 2.27 13.95 -5.02
C GLU A 17 1.85 13.38 -3.66
N ARG A 18 0.53 13.22 -3.42
CA ARG A 18 0.02 12.52 -2.24
C ARG A 18 0.50 11.07 -2.12
N SER A 19 1.00 10.47 -3.22
CA SER A 19 1.68 9.17 -3.15
C SER A 19 2.91 9.21 -2.25
N GLU A 20 3.76 10.22 -2.41
CA GLU A 20 5.00 10.35 -1.63
C GLU A 20 4.67 10.57 -0.16
N LEU A 21 3.73 11.47 0.14
CA LEU A 21 3.28 11.71 1.51
C LEU A 21 2.70 10.45 2.17
N ALA A 22 1.98 9.60 1.42
CA ALA A 22 1.50 8.33 1.96
C ALA A 22 2.65 7.38 2.34
N ILE A 23 3.71 7.31 1.53
CA ILE A 23 4.90 6.51 1.83
C ILE A 23 5.67 7.09 3.01
N GLU A 24 5.81 8.41 3.09
CA GLU A 24 6.45 9.11 4.21
C GLU A 24 5.73 8.79 5.53
N LEU A 25 4.44 9.13 5.63
CA LEU A 25 3.64 8.94 6.83
C LEU A 25 3.54 7.46 7.23
N ALA A 26 3.39 6.56 6.27
CA ALA A 26 3.35 5.13 6.58
C ALA A 26 4.72 4.62 7.08
N THR A 27 5.83 5.17 6.57
CA THR A 27 7.17 4.84 7.08
C THR A 27 7.34 5.32 8.51
N GLU A 28 6.90 6.55 8.81
CA GLU A 28 6.91 7.11 10.17
C GLU A 28 6.02 6.33 11.14
N ALA A 29 4.86 5.87 10.67
CA ALA A 29 3.94 5.01 11.41
C ALA A 29 4.45 3.57 11.60
N GLY A 30 5.60 3.22 11.02
CA GLY A 30 6.26 1.92 11.23
C GLY A 30 5.98 0.85 10.17
N ALA A 31 5.47 1.19 8.99
CA ALA A 31 5.31 0.22 7.89
C ALA A 31 6.64 -0.44 7.52
N ASP A 32 6.64 -1.75 7.34
CA ASP A 32 7.87 -2.54 7.15
C ASP A 32 8.24 -2.79 5.71
N ALA A 33 7.27 -2.72 4.81
CA ALA A 33 7.45 -2.87 3.37
C ALA A 33 6.31 -2.18 2.62
N PHE A 34 6.57 -1.82 1.37
CA PHE A 34 5.60 -1.22 0.47
C PHE A 34 5.48 -2.01 -0.82
N VAL A 35 4.26 -2.16 -1.32
CA VAL A 35 3.98 -2.69 -2.65
C VAL A 35 3.16 -1.67 -3.42
N ALA A 36 3.72 -1.14 -4.50
CA ALA A 36 2.95 -0.34 -5.45
C ALA A 36 1.93 -1.24 -6.18
N TRP A 37 0.68 -0.79 -6.29
CA TRP A 37 -0.37 -1.52 -7.00
C TRP A 37 -0.95 -0.68 -8.13
N GLN A 38 -0.88 -1.23 -9.34
CA GLN A 38 -1.57 -0.71 -10.52
C GLN A 38 -2.96 -1.34 -10.62
N ALA A 39 -3.94 -0.71 -9.98
CA ALA A 39 -5.33 -1.14 -10.05
C ALA A 39 -5.92 -0.89 -11.45
N ALA A 40 -6.78 -1.78 -11.93
CA ALA A 40 -7.41 -1.64 -13.25
C ALA A 40 -8.25 -0.36 -13.40
N ARG A 41 -8.73 0.21 -12.29
CA ARG A 41 -9.49 1.46 -12.23
C ARG A 41 -8.62 2.69 -11.91
N CYS A 42 -7.29 2.54 -11.79
CA CYS A 42 -6.39 3.68 -11.65
C CYS A 42 -6.21 4.37 -13.00
N VAL A 43 -6.64 5.62 -13.07
CA VAL A 43 -6.37 6.51 -14.21
C VAL A 43 -4.88 6.89 -14.26
N ALA A 44 -4.17 6.80 -13.12
CA ALA A 44 -2.72 6.92 -13.08
C ALA A 44 -2.09 5.57 -13.41
N SER A 45 -1.59 5.44 -14.63
CA SER A 45 -0.83 4.28 -15.08
C SER A 45 0.62 4.67 -15.21
N TRP A 46 1.50 4.14 -14.36
CA TRP A 46 2.93 4.16 -14.66
C TRP A 46 3.18 3.22 -15.83
N ASN A 47 3.80 3.71 -16.89
CA ASN A 47 4.18 2.91 -18.05
C ASN A 47 5.62 3.19 -18.48
N GLY A 48 6.30 2.15 -18.96
CA GLY A 48 7.71 2.22 -19.38
C GLY A 48 8.60 2.86 -18.31
N SER A 49 9.41 3.84 -18.73
CA SER A 49 10.38 4.55 -17.86
C SER A 49 9.77 5.27 -16.65
N ARG A 50 8.46 5.54 -16.66
CA ARG A 50 7.77 6.16 -15.52
C ARG A 50 7.66 5.22 -14.32
N VAL A 51 7.61 3.91 -14.56
CA VAL A 51 7.56 2.89 -13.49
C VAL A 51 8.80 2.99 -12.62
N ASP A 52 9.98 2.86 -13.24
CA ASP A 52 11.23 2.86 -12.48
C ASP A 52 11.50 4.21 -11.82
N LYS A 53 11.13 5.32 -12.48
CA LYS A 53 11.24 6.65 -11.89
C LYS A 53 10.36 6.79 -10.65
N GLY A 54 9.11 6.32 -10.71
CA GLY A 54 8.18 6.33 -9.59
C GLY A 54 8.66 5.48 -8.41
N LEU A 55 9.09 4.25 -8.68
CA LEU A 55 9.65 3.38 -7.64
C LEU A 55 10.92 3.94 -7.02
N ARG A 56 11.85 4.48 -7.82
CA ARG A 56 13.05 5.15 -7.30
C ARG A 56 12.69 6.31 -6.39
N ARG A 57 11.66 7.08 -6.77
CA ARG A 57 11.17 8.19 -5.95
C ARG A 57 10.60 7.72 -4.63
N TRP A 58 9.71 6.71 -4.62
CA TRP A 58 9.19 6.11 -3.38
C TRP A 58 10.28 5.54 -2.49
N ARG A 59 11.28 4.86 -3.06
CA ARG A 59 12.45 4.37 -2.31
C ARG A 59 13.24 5.52 -1.67
N SER A 60 13.37 6.64 -2.38
CA SER A 60 14.02 7.84 -1.83
C SER A 60 13.22 8.43 -0.67
N VAL A 61 11.89 8.50 -0.78
CA VAL A 61 11.00 9.00 0.28
C VAL A 61 11.06 8.09 1.49
N ALA A 62 10.89 6.79 1.31
CA ALA A 62 11.01 5.78 2.36
C ALA A 62 12.37 5.85 3.09
N ARG A 63 13.47 6.04 2.34
CA ARG A 63 14.81 6.22 2.93
C ARG A 63 14.90 7.48 3.79
N SER A 64 14.42 8.61 3.27
CA SER A 64 14.43 9.89 3.98
C SER A 64 13.60 9.83 5.26
N ALA A 65 12.38 9.30 5.18
CA ALA A 65 11.48 9.12 6.31
C ALA A 65 12.06 8.15 7.34
N ALA A 66 12.57 6.98 6.92
CA ALA A 66 13.20 6.02 7.82
C ALA A 66 14.38 6.63 8.60
N ARG A 67 15.18 7.48 7.95
CA ARG A 67 16.28 8.21 8.60
C ARG A 67 15.76 9.24 9.61
N GLN A 68 14.72 10.00 9.26
CA GLN A 68 14.11 11.01 10.14
C GLN A 68 13.45 10.37 11.36
N SER A 69 12.76 9.24 11.20
CA SER A 69 12.14 8.49 12.30
C SER A 69 13.12 7.59 13.07
N ARG A 70 14.44 7.64 12.76
CA ARG A 70 15.49 6.79 13.37
C ARG A 70 15.18 5.30 13.32
N ARG A 71 14.61 4.81 12.21
CA ARG A 71 14.38 3.39 12.02
C ARG A 71 15.70 2.65 11.81
N ALA A 72 15.79 1.44 12.35
CA ALA A 72 16.96 0.58 12.20
C ALA A 72 17.15 0.04 10.76
N TYR A 73 16.14 0.16 9.89
CA TYR A 73 16.18 -0.28 8.50
C TYR A 73 15.28 0.61 7.63
N ILE A 74 15.53 0.56 6.33
CA ILE A 74 14.72 1.22 5.30
C ILE A 74 13.70 0.21 4.78
N PRO A 75 12.39 0.49 4.81
CA PRO A 75 11.40 -0.42 4.27
C PRO A 75 11.57 -0.56 2.75
N PRO A 76 11.59 -1.78 2.20
CA PRO A 76 11.67 -1.99 0.76
C PRO A 76 10.40 -1.49 0.06
N VAL A 77 10.55 -1.16 -1.21
CA VAL A 77 9.45 -0.74 -2.09
C VAL A 77 9.48 -1.57 -3.36
N ASP A 78 8.45 -2.39 -3.53
CA ASP A 78 8.27 -3.33 -4.63
C ASP A 78 7.11 -2.94 -5.56
N GLY A 79 6.95 -3.67 -6.66
CA GLY A 79 5.92 -3.44 -7.67
C GLY A 79 6.38 -2.55 -8.82
N PRO A 80 5.45 -1.91 -9.55
CA PRO A 80 4.01 -1.99 -9.39
C PRO A 80 3.47 -3.36 -9.81
N LEU A 81 2.60 -3.95 -8.99
CA LEU A 81 1.89 -5.18 -9.32
C LEU A 81 0.58 -4.88 -10.05
N SER A 82 0.20 -5.74 -10.98
CA SER A 82 -1.17 -5.78 -11.51
C SER A 82 -2.13 -6.34 -10.46
N THR A 83 -3.44 -6.18 -10.66
CA THR A 83 -4.45 -6.78 -9.75
C THR A 83 -4.35 -8.31 -9.72
N ALA A 84 -4.03 -8.95 -10.86
CA ALA A 84 -3.83 -10.40 -10.93
C ALA A 84 -2.59 -10.82 -10.13
N ALA A 85 -1.46 -10.14 -10.31
CA ALA A 85 -0.23 -10.42 -9.58
C ALA A 85 -0.38 -10.16 -8.07
N LEU A 86 -1.08 -9.09 -7.68
CA LEU A 86 -1.39 -8.81 -6.29
C LEU A 86 -2.26 -9.91 -5.68
N THR A 87 -3.23 -10.44 -6.42
CA THR A 87 -4.09 -11.54 -5.94
C THR A 87 -3.28 -12.80 -5.66
N VAL A 88 -2.31 -13.14 -6.53
CA VAL A 88 -1.37 -14.25 -6.29
C VAL A 88 -0.54 -13.99 -5.05
N ARG A 89 0.07 -12.79 -4.93
CA ARG A 89 0.87 -12.39 -3.76
C ARG A 89 0.07 -12.51 -2.45
N VAL A 90 -1.19 -12.09 -2.45
CA VAL A 90 -2.10 -12.18 -1.30
C VAL A 90 -2.35 -13.64 -0.93
N ARG A 91 -2.63 -14.52 -1.90
CA ARG A 91 -2.81 -15.96 -1.65
C ARG A 91 -1.57 -16.56 -1.00
N ASP A 92 -0.38 -16.23 -1.50
CA ASP A 92 0.88 -16.75 -0.96
C ASP A 92 1.14 -16.26 0.47
N GLU A 93 0.80 -15.01 0.79
CA GLU A 93 0.92 -14.48 2.15
C GLU A 93 -0.07 -15.13 3.12
N VAL A 94 -1.33 -15.29 2.71
CA VAL A 94 -2.34 -15.99 3.52
C VAL A 94 -1.91 -17.43 3.79
N ALA A 95 -1.37 -18.13 2.78
CA ALA A 95 -0.83 -19.48 2.93
C ALA A 95 0.36 -19.54 3.93
N ARG A 96 1.09 -18.43 4.11
CA ARG A 96 2.16 -18.28 5.12
C ARG A 96 1.65 -17.82 6.49
N GLY A 97 0.33 -17.67 6.67
CA GLY A 97 -0.28 -17.23 7.92
C GLY A 97 -0.28 -15.70 8.10
N ALA A 98 -0.16 -14.94 7.02
CA ALA A 98 -0.39 -13.50 7.05
C ALA A 98 -1.89 -13.19 7.11
N MET A 99 -2.26 -12.13 7.81
CA MET A 99 -3.60 -11.55 7.72
C MET A 99 -3.61 -10.38 6.74
N VAL A 100 -4.50 -10.46 5.75
CA VAL A 100 -4.63 -9.46 4.68
C VAL A 100 -5.92 -8.68 4.86
N LEU A 101 -5.82 -7.35 4.93
CA LEU A 101 -6.94 -6.45 5.16
C LEU A 101 -7.07 -5.46 4.01
N ALA A 102 -8.22 -5.45 3.34
CA ALA A 102 -8.55 -4.42 2.37
C ALA A 102 -9.24 -3.25 3.07
N LEU A 103 -8.56 -2.09 3.10
CA LEU A 103 -9.10 -0.87 3.69
C LEU A 103 -10.01 -0.19 2.65
N HIS A 104 -11.31 -0.38 2.82
CA HIS A 104 -12.34 0.16 1.92
C HIS A 104 -13.40 0.93 2.72
N GLU A 105 -13.88 2.06 2.19
CA GLU A 105 -14.88 2.91 2.84
C GLU A 105 -16.24 2.22 3.05
N SER A 106 -16.53 1.19 2.25
CA SER A 106 -17.73 0.35 2.39
C SER A 106 -17.51 -0.92 3.20
N ALA A 107 -16.38 -1.05 3.91
CA ALA A 107 -16.15 -2.20 4.78
C ALA A 107 -17.14 -2.21 5.95
N THR A 108 -17.75 -3.36 6.20
CA THR A 108 -18.72 -3.55 7.29
C THR A 108 -18.07 -3.99 8.60
N ALA A 109 -16.88 -4.58 8.54
CA ALA A 109 -16.09 -4.98 9.70
C ALA A 109 -15.16 -3.84 10.16
N ARG A 110 -15.03 -3.65 11.48
CA ARG A 110 -14.12 -2.64 12.04
C ARG A 110 -12.72 -3.22 12.22
N LEU A 111 -11.70 -2.41 11.94
CA LEU A 111 -10.30 -2.79 12.16
C LEU A 111 -10.03 -3.20 13.62
N ALA A 112 -10.68 -2.55 14.58
CA ALA A 112 -10.55 -2.83 16.01
C ALA A 112 -11.10 -4.21 16.44
N GLU A 113 -11.94 -4.83 15.62
CA GLU A 113 -12.55 -6.14 15.88
C GLU A 113 -11.73 -7.28 15.26
N VAL A 114 -10.65 -6.97 14.55
CA VAL A 114 -9.76 -7.95 13.92
C VAL A 114 -8.70 -8.41 14.94
N ALA A 115 -8.55 -9.73 15.11
CA ALA A 115 -7.56 -10.33 16.00
C ALA A 115 -6.12 -10.25 15.42
N LEU A 116 -5.57 -9.04 15.34
CA LEU A 116 -4.25 -8.77 14.73
C LEU A 116 -3.08 -9.40 15.50
N ALA A 117 -3.22 -9.57 16.81
CA ALA A 117 -2.16 -10.07 17.69
C ALA A 117 -1.73 -11.52 17.40
N GLN A 118 -2.57 -12.30 16.70
CA GLN A 118 -2.28 -13.69 16.35
C GLN A 118 -1.66 -13.85 14.96
N ALA A 119 -1.56 -12.78 14.18
CA ALA A 119 -1.00 -12.83 12.84
C ALA A 119 0.53 -12.87 12.88
N ASN A 120 1.15 -13.64 11.98
CA ASN A 120 2.61 -13.64 11.82
C ASN A 120 3.09 -12.37 11.06
N SER A 121 2.27 -11.90 10.13
CA SER A 121 2.46 -10.68 9.35
C SER A 121 1.11 -10.10 8.94
N LEU A 122 1.09 -8.81 8.63
CA LEU A 122 -0.07 -8.06 8.19
C LEU A 122 0.18 -7.48 6.81
N MET A 123 -0.83 -7.55 5.93
CA MET A 123 -0.82 -6.84 4.65
C MET A 123 -2.05 -5.94 4.55
N LEU A 124 -1.82 -4.62 4.48
CA LEU A 124 -2.86 -3.61 4.37
C LEU A 124 -3.00 -3.17 2.92
N VAL A 125 -4.14 -3.47 2.28
CA VAL A 125 -4.41 -3.12 0.89
C VAL A 125 -5.26 -1.86 0.84
N ILE A 126 -4.66 -0.77 0.33
CA ILE A 126 -5.29 0.54 0.19
C ILE A 126 -5.67 0.75 -1.27
N GLY A 127 -6.97 0.72 -1.54
CA GLY A 127 -7.53 0.90 -2.88
C GLY A 127 -7.42 2.32 -3.43
N PRO A 128 -7.60 2.50 -4.75
CA PRO A 128 -7.66 3.83 -5.33
C PRO A 128 -8.88 4.59 -4.80
N LYS A 129 -8.74 5.89 -4.54
CA LYS A 129 -9.92 6.74 -4.29
C LYS A 129 -10.85 6.66 -5.49
N ALA A 130 -12.08 6.22 -5.27
CA ALA A 130 -13.12 6.23 -6.29
C ALA A 130 -13.34 7.69 -6.74
N VAL A 131 -13.25 7.97 -8.05
CA VAL A 131 -13.82 9.21 -8.58
C VAL A 131 -15.33 9.09 -8.41
N SER A 132 -15.89 9.90 -7.50
CA SER A 132 -17.32 10.17 -7.50
C SER A 132 -17.70 10.70 -8.88
N ARG A 133 -18.40 9.88 -9.68
CA ARG A 133 -19.19 10.40 -10.80
C ARG A 133 -20.34 11.17 -10.17
N ARG A 134 -20.23 12.51 -10.07
CA ARG A 134 -21.42 13.35 -9.94
C ARG A 134 -22.34 12.99 -11.10
N ARG A 135 -23.46 12.31 -10.82
CA ARG A 135 -24.58 12.25 -11.75
C ARG A 135 -24.99 13.71 -11.98
N ARG A 136 -24.73 14.25 -13.17
CA ARG A 136 -25.46 15.44 -13.63
C ARG A 136 -26.90 14.99 -13.78
N SER A 137 -27.73 15.36 -12.81
CA SER A 137 -29.17 15.41 -12.98
C SER A 137 -29.43 16.49 -14.02
N THR A 138 -29.73 16.09 -15.25
CA THR A 138 -30.49 16.93 -16.18
C THR A 138 -31.85 17.17 -15.55
N ARG A 139 -32.11 18.43 -15.19
CA ARG A 139 -33.46 19.00 -15.18
C ARG A 139 -33.49 20.04 -16.29
#